data_AF-A0A2H0XSA7-F1
#
_entry.id   AF-A0A2H0XSA7-F1
#
_cell.length_a   1.000
_cell.length_b   1.000
_cell.length_c   1.000
_cell.angle_alpha   90.00
_cell.angle_beta   90.00
_cell.angle_gamma   90.00
#
_symmetry.space_group_name_H-M   'P 1'
#
loop_
_entity.id
_entity.type
_entity.pdbx_description
1 polymer ?
#
loop_
_entity_poly.entity_id
_entity_poly.type
_entity_poly.pdbx_seq_one_letter_code
_entity_poly.pdbx_strand_id
1 'polypeptide(L)'
;MKLTTKTTLILIGVLIIGIVIGSVGVSSYLRFHHERKVAEFRRGRGFVSEMERIIDPRPEQKDQIHLILKKHSRWIQKFSDEQIRIFVVSLDSLNLELSKVLTPDQMKRFEHRMEQIRHRPPRPIDRRPGPPPPPPFGE
;
A
#
# COMPACT_ATOMS: atom_id res chain seq x y z
N MET A 1 -47.82 18.32 2.81
CA MET A 1 -46.41 18.39 3.29
C MET A 1 -45.90 19.80 3.03
N LYS A 2 -45.49 20.51 4.09
CA LYS A 2 -45.04 21.92 4.01
C LYS A 2 -43.83 21.99 3.05
N LEU A 3 -43.81 22.96 2.14
CA LEU A 3 -42.78 23.11 1.10
C LEU A 3 -41.35 22.94 1.64
N THR A 4 -41.13 23.38 2.88
CA THR A 4 -39.87 23.26 3.62
C THR A 4 -39.33 21.83 3.70
N THR A 5 -40.17 20.81 3.90
CA THR A 5 -39.72 19.42 4.01
C THR A 5 -39.15 18.88 2.70
N LYS A 6 -39.73 19.28 1.55
CA LYS A 6 -39.26 18.85 0.22
C LYS A 6 -37.92 19.50 -0.11
N THR A 7 -37.76 20.79 0.19
CA THR A 7 -36.50 21.51 -0.04
C THR A 7 -35.38 20.98 0.84
N THR A 8 -35.66 20.69 2.11
CA THR A 8 -34.67 20.07 3.02
C THR A 8 -34.23 18.69 2.53
N LEU A 9 -35.15 17.85 2.04
CA LEU A 9 -34.82 16.54 1.47
C LEU A 9 -33.90 16.64 0.24
N ILE A 10 -34.16 17.61 -0.64
CA ILE A 10 -33.33 17.85 -1.82
C ILE A 10 -31.92 18.31 -1.40
N LEU A 11 -31.81 19.22 -0.43
CA LEU A 11 -30.52 19.67 0.11
C LEU A 11 -29.71 18.52 0.72
N ILE A 12 -30.36 17.66 1.51
CA ILE A 12 -29.71 16.47 2.08
C ILE A 12 -29.25 15.52 0.98
N GLY A 13 -30.06 15.31 -0.06
CA GLY A 13 -29.69 14.47 -1.21
C GLY A 13 -28.43 14.96 -1.92
N VAL A 14 -28.37 16.27 -2.22
CA VAL A 14 -27.19 16.88 -2.85
C VAL A 14 -25.96 16.79 -1.96
N LEU A 15 -26.11 16.98 -0.64
CA LEU A 15 -25.01 16.84 0.33
C LEU A 15 -24.44 15.42 0.33
N ILE A 16 -25.29 14.40 0.38
CA ILE A 16 -24.87 12.99 0.35
C ILE A 16 -24.12 12.70 -0.95
N ILE A 17 -24.63 13.16 -2.09
CA ILE A 17 -23.95 13.00 -3.39
C ILE A 17 -22.56 13.65 -3.35
N GLY A 18 -22.44 14.87 -2.81
CA GLY A 18 -21.15 15.54 -2.64
C GLY A 18 -20.16 14.76 -1.77
N ILE A 19 -20.62 14.19 -0.65
CA ILE A 19 -19.80 13.36 0.24
C ILE A 19 -19.33 12.08 -0.47
N VAL A 20 -20.21 11.42 -1.22
CA VAL A 20 -19.88 10.20 -1.96
C VAL A 20 -18.84 10.52 -3.05
N ILE A 21 -19.05 11.58 -3.83
CA ILE A 21 -18.10 12.00 -4.87
C ILE A 21 -16.75 12.39 -4.25
N GLY A 22 -16.76 13.15 -3.15
CA GLY A 22 -15.54 13.57 -2.46
C GLY A 22 -14.75 12.39 -1.89
N SER A 23 -15.42 11.45 -1.23
CA SER A 23 -14.77 10.27 -0.64
C SER A 23 -14.22 9.31 -1.70
N VAL A 24 -14.95 9.08 -2.80
CA VAL A 24 -14.48 8.26 -3.92
C VAL A 24 -13.32 8.95 -4.65
N GLY A 25 -13.41 10.26 -4.87
CA GLY A 25 -12.34 11.04 -5.51
C GLY A 25 -11.05 11.02 -4.72
N VAL A 26 -11.11 11.30 -3.41
CA VAL A 26 -9.94 11.32 -2.52
C VAL A 26 -9.31 9.92 -2.39
N SER A 27 -10.14 8.88 -2.22
CA SER A 27 -9.62 7.51 -2.09
C SER A 27 -8.95 7.03 -3.39
N SER A 28 -9.51 7.37 -4.56
CA SER A 28 -8.91 7.04 -5.84
C SER A 28 -7.60 7.78 -6.09
N TYR A 29 -7.58 9.09 -5.81
CA TYR A 29 -6.38 9.93 -5.98
C TYR A 29 -5.22 9.50 -5.06
N LEU A 30 -5.51 9.30 -3.77
CA LEU A 30 -4.50 8.84 -2.79
C LEU A 30 -3.92 7.49 -3.20
N ARG A 31 -4.77 6.56 -3.64
CA ARG A 31 -4.34 5.24 -4.06
C ARG A 31 -3.41 5.30 -5.28
N PHE A 32 -3.78 6.07 -6.30
CA PHE A 32 -2.99 6.17 -7.54
C PHE A 32 -1.63 6.85 -7.32
N HIS A 33 -1.59 7.89 -6.48
CA HIS A 33 -0.36 8.66 -6.26
C HIS A 33 0.59 8.00 -5.27
N HIS A 34 0.06 7.24 -4.31
CA HIS A 34 0.85 6.55 -3.28
C HIS A 34 1.39 5.20 -3.77
N GLU A 35 0.61 4.47 -4.59
CA GLU A 35 1.07 3.22 -5.23
C GLU A 35 2.31 3.45 -6.10
N ARG A 36 2.38 4.58 -6.83
CA ARG A 36 3.56 4.93 -7.64
C ARG A 36 4.81 5.17 -6.78
N LYS A 37 4.70 5.92 -5.69
CA LYS A 37 5.86 6.23 -4.82
C LYS A 37 6.44 4.98 -4.15
N VAL A 38 5.58 4.09 -3.65
CA VAL A 38 6.03 2.85 -2.99
C VAL A 38 6.63 1.88 -4.00
N ALA A 39 6.02 1.76 -5.19
CA ALA A 39 6.56 0.93 -6.27
C ALA A 39 7.92 1.46 -6.77
N GLU A 40 8.08 2.78 -6.87
CA GLU A 40 9.35 3.40 -7.24
C GLU A 40 10.43 3.18 -6.17
N PHE A 41 10.07 3.26 -4.88
CA PHE A 41 11.00 3.00 -3.78
C PHE A 41 11.58 1.59 -3.83
N ARG A 42 10.72 0.58 -4.04
CA ARG A 42 11.16 -0.82 -4.22
C ARG A 42 12.04 -1.04 -5.44
N ARG A 43 11.86 -0.25 -6.50
CA ARG A 43 12.69 -0.28 -7.72
C ARG A 43 14.05 0.41 -7.55
N GLY A 44 14.44 0.79 -6.34
CA GLY A 44 15.70 1.47 -6.03
C GLY A 44 15.75 2.94 -6.48
N ARG A 45 15.15 3.30 -7.61
CA ARG A 45 15.09 4.69 -8.10
C ARG A 45 14.32 5.62 -7.16
N GLY A 46 13.20 5.17 -6.62
CA GLY A 46 12.43 5.94 -5.64
C GLY A 46 13.12 6.02 -4.29
N PHE A 47 13.99 5.06 -3.94
CA PHE A 47 14.81 5.16 -2.72
C PHE A 47 15.79 6.32 -2.83
N VAL A 48 16.54 6.41 -3.93
CA VAL A 48 17.50 7.51 -4.13
C VAL A 48 16.79 8.86 -4.11
N SER A 49 15.70 9.00 -4.88
CA SER A 49 14.95 10.26 -4.94
C SER A 49 14.35 10.67 -3.59
N GLU A 50 13.82 9.72 -2.81
CA GLU A 50 13.24 10.05 -1.51
C GLU A 50 14.32 10.39 -0.48
N MET A 51 15.45 9.68 -0.50
CA MET A 51 16.57 9.99 0.40
C MET A 51 17.22 11.34 0.07
N GLU A 52 17.39 11.68 -1.21
CA GLU A 52 17.86 13.02 -1.61
C GLU A 52 16.90 14.11 -1.17
N ARG A 53 15.59 13.87 -1.26
CA ARG A 53 14.57 14.80 -0.79
C ARG A 53 14.61 15.01 0.73
N ILE A 54 14.96 13.98 1.50
CA ILE A 54 15.07 14.06 2.97
C ILE A 54 16.38 14.74 3.37
N ILE A 55 17.48 14.39 2.72
CA ILE A 55 18.82 14.90 3.04
C ILE A 55 18.98 16.34 2.57
N ASP A 56 18.28 16.73 1.49
CA ASP A 56 18.36 18.05 0.84
C ASP A 56 19.81 18.49 0.58
N PRO A 57 20.57 17.74 -0.25
CA PRO A 57 22.00 17.96 -0.39
C PRO A 57 22.33 19.29 -1.08
N ARG A 58 23.32 20.00 -0.54
CA ARG A 58 23.92 21.18 -1.20
C ARG A 58 24.47 20.81 -2.59
N PRO A 59 24.52 21.75 -3.55
CA PRO A 59 24.98 21.47 -4.92
C PRO A 59 26.34 20.77 -4.99
N GLU A 60 27.29 21.17 -4.14
CA GLU A 60 28.64 20.58 -4.10
C GLU A 60 28.66 19.12 -3.59
N GLN A 61 27.69 18.74 -2.76
CA GLN A 61 27.62 17.41 -2.13
C GLN A 61 26.70 16.45 -2.89
N LYS A 62 25.90 16.98 -3.82
CA LYS A 62 24.83 16.25 -4.50
C LYS A 62 25.34 15.00 -5.21
N ASP A 63 26.41 15.11 -5.99
CA ASP A 63 26.93 13.99 -6.77
C ASP A 63 27.53 12.88 -5.88
N GLN A 64 28.19 13.28 -4.79
CA GLN A 64 28.76 12.33 -3.82
C GLN A 64 27.65 11.56 -3.08
N ILE A 65 26.63 12.28 -2.61
CA ILE A 65 25.48 11.69 -1.92
C ILE A 65 24.68 10.80 -2.89
N HIS A 66 24.45 11.26 -4.12
CA HIS A 66 23.78 10.48 -5.16
C HIS A 66 24.48 9.13 -5.39
N LEU A 67 25.82 9.13 -5.50
CA LEU A 67 26.59 7.92 -5.73
C LEU A 67 26.47 6.93 -4.57
N ILE A 68 26.53 7.42 -3.33
CA ILE A 68 26.34 6.60 -2.12
C ILE A 68 24.93 5.99 -2.13
N LEU A 69 23.89 6.80 -2.30
CA LEU A 69 22.51 6.35 -2.31
C LEU A 69 22.25 5.34 -3.44
N LYS A 70 22.82 5.56 -4.63
CA LYS A 70 22.71 4.66 -5.78
C LYS A 70 23.39 3.31 -5.55
N LYS A 71 24.48 3.28 -4.78
CA LYS A 71 25.12 2.01 -4.37
C LYS A 71 24.17 1.20 -3.47
N HIS A 72 23.56 1.85 -2.49
CA HIS A 72 22.64 1.20 -1.55
C HIS A 72 21.28 0.84 -2.19
N SER A 73 20.82 1.61 -3.18
CA SER A 73 19.55 1.32 -3.87
C SER A 73 19.53 -0.04 -4.56
N ARG A 74 20.67 -0.49 -5.09
CA ARG A 74 20.81 -1.84 -5.68
C ARG A 74 20.61 -2.95 -4.66
N TRP A 75 21.12 -2.76 -3.44
CA TRP A 75 20.94 -3.73 -2.36
C TRP A 75 19.48 -3.78 -1.93
N ILE A 76 18.82 -2.63 -1.79
CA ILE A 76 17.39 -2.54 -1.47
C ILE A 76 16.53 -3.21 -2.54
N GLN A 77 16.85 -3.00 -3.81
CA GLN A 77 16.15 -3.65 -4.92
C GLN A 77 16.29 -5.18 -4.83
N LYS A 78 17.52 -5.69 -4.70
CA LYS A 78 17.77 -7.13 -4.56
C LYS A 78 17.06 -7.73 -3.34
N PHE A 79 17.09 -7.03 -2.21
CA PHE A 79 16.39 -7.47 -1.00
C PHE A 79 14.87 -7.54 -1.23
N SER A 80 14.29 -6.52 -1.88
CA SER A 80 12.86 -6.51 -2.20
C SER A 80 12.48 -7.66 -3.15
N ASP A 81 13.32 -7.95 -4.15
CA ASP A 81 13.08 -9.03 -5.11
C ASP A 81 13.13 -10.40 -4.41
N GLU A 82 14.11 -10.61 -3.52
CA GLU A 82 14.25 -11.84 -2.75
C GLU A 82 13.09 -12.05 -1.77
N GLN A 83 12.63 -11.00 -1.09
CA GLN A 83 11.46 -11.06 -0.20
C GLN A 83 10.19 -11.47 -0.96
N ILE A 84 9.98 -10.95 -2.17
CA ILE A 84 8.85 -11.35 -3.02
C ILE A 84 8.96 -12.84 -3.36
N ARG A 85 10.16 -13.32 -3.71
CA ARG A 85 10.39 -14.73 -4.03
C ARG A 85 10.06 -15.63 -2.84
N ILE A 86 10.62 -15.33 -1.67
CA ILE A 86 10.36 -16.09 -0.43
C ILE A 86 8.86 -16.12 -0.11
N PHE A 87 8.18 -14.98 -0.25
CA PHE A 87 6.75 -14.89 -0.01
C PHE A 87 5.93 -15.78 -0.95
N VAL A 88 6.24 -15.79 -2.25
CA VAL A 88 5.56 -16.67 -3.22
C VAL A 88 5.74 -18.14 -2.86
N VAL A 89 6.97 -18.56 -2.55
CA VAL A 89 7.25 -19.95 -2.14
C VAL A 89 6.49 -20.31 -0.86
N SER A 90 6.42 -19.41 0.12
CA SER A 90 5.66 -19.64 1.34
C SER A 90 4.15 -19.82 1.07
N LEU A 91 3.58 -19.05 0.14
CA LEU A 91 2.19 -19.21 -0.27
C LEU A 91 1.94 -20.55 -0.98
N ASP A 92 2.88 -21.01 -1.79
CA ASP A 92 2.79 -22.31 -2.46
C ASP A 92 2.78 -23.47 -1.44
N SER A 93 3.66 -23.40 -0.42
CA SER A 93 3.68 -24.37 0.68
C SER A 93 2.38 -24.37 1.45
N LEU A 94 1.88 -23.18 1.82
CA LEU A 94 0.60 -23.01 2.51
C LEU A 94 -0.56 -23.63 1.71
N ASN A 95 -0.58 -23.42 0.39
CA ASN A 95 -1.60 -23.99 -0.48
C ASN A 95 -1.55 -25.53 -0.46
N LEU A 96 -0.36 -26.12 -0.52
CA LEU A 96 -0.17 -27.58 -0.50
C LEU A 96 -0.55 -28.21 0.85
N GLU A 97 -0.35 -27.48 1.95
CA GLU A 97 -0.77 -27.93 3.28
C GLU A 97 -2.28 -27.85 3.44
N LEU A 98 -2.89 -26.73 3.04
CA LEU A 98 -4.33 -26.51 3.15
C LEU A 98 -5.14 -27.41 2.22
N SER A 99 -4.59 -27.80 1.06
CA SER A 99 -5.28 -28.71 0.12
C SER A 99 -5.65 -30.06 0.74
N LYS A 100 -4.98 -30.45 1.83
CA LYS A 100 -5.21 -31.72 2.54
C LYS A 100 -6.37 -31.65 3.53
N VAL A 101 -6.79 -30.44 3.92
CA VAL A 101 -7.76 -30.22 5.01
C VAL A 101 -9.02 -29.50 4.50
N LEU A 102 -8.88 -28.65 3.50
CA LEU A 102 -9.99 -27.86 2.98
C LEU A 102 -10.88 -28.67 2.02
N THR A 103 -12.18 -28.37 2.04
CA THR A 103 -13.09 -28.88 1.03
C THR A 103 -12.80 -28.24 -0.34
N PRO A 104 -13.20 -28.87 -1.47
CA PRO A 104 -12.97 -28.31 -2.80
C PRO A 104 -13.51 -26.88 -2.98
N ASP A 105 -14.67 -26.57 -2.38
CA ASP A 105 -15.26 -25.22 -2.44
C ASP A 105 -14.50 -24.19 -1.60
N GLN A 106 -13.98 -24.60 -0.44
CA GLN A 106 -13.10 -23.76 0.37
C GLN A 106 -11.78 -23.49 -0.35
N MET A 107 -11.24 -24.51 -1.02
CA MET A 107 -10.01 -24.42 -1.79
C MET A 107 -10.14 -23.43 -2.95
N LYS A 108 -11.22 -23.52 -3.74
CA LYS A 108 -11.49 -22.56 -4.83
C LYS A 108 -11.57 -21.11 -4.33
N ARG A 109 -12.21 -20.86 -3.18
CA ARG A 109 -12.26 -19.51 -2.58
C ARG A 109 -10.89 -19.04 -2.13
N PHE A 110 -10.07 -19.94 -1.57
CA PHE A 110 -8.71 -19.65 -1.14
C PHE A 110 -7.82 -19.30 -2.34
N GLU A 111 -7.79 -20.15 -3.37
CA GLU A 111 -7.01 -19.95 -4.61
C GLU A 111 -7.37 -18.64 -5.30
N HIS A 112 -8.66 -18.34 -5.47
CA HIS A 112 -9.11 -17.08 -6.05
C HIS A 112 -8.60 -15.86 -5.26
N ARG A 113 -8.56 -15.96 -3.93
CA ARG A 113 -8.02 -14.88 -3.08
C ARG A 113 -6.49 -14.80 -3.17
N MET A 114 -5.78 -15.92 -3.28
CA MET A 114 -4.33 -15.95 -3.40
C MET A 114 -3.86 -15.41 -4.75
N GLU A 115 -4.57 -15.72 -5.83
CA GLU A 115 -4.32 -15.16 -7.16
C GLU A 115 -4.38 -13.62 -7.14
N GLN A 116 -5.40 -13.05 -6.47
CA GLN A 116 -5.50 -11.61 -6.26
C GLN A 116 -4.35 -11.02 -5.43
N ILE A 117 -3.72 -11.80 -4.54
CA ILE A 117 -2.59 -11.37 -3.70
C ILE A 117 -1.28 -11.45 -4.49
N ARG A 118 -1.07 -12.54 -5.25
CA ARG A 118 0.11 -12.74 -6.11
C ARG A 118 0.20 -11.69 -7.22
N HIS A 119 -0.95 -11.35 -7.82
CA HIS A 119 -1.03 -10.33 -8.87
C HIS A 119 -1.26 -8.92 -8.33
N ARG A 120 -1.42 -8.75 -7.01
CA ARG A 120 -1.52 -7.41 -6.44
C ARG A 120 -0.15 -6.76 -6.48
N PRO A 121 -0.02 -5.53 -7.03
CA PRO A 121 1.11 -4.71 -6.66
C PRO A 121 1.12 -4.54 -5.13
N PRO A 122 2.32 -4.49 -4.50
CA PRO A 122 2.44 -4.31 -3.06
C PRO A 122 1.58 -3.14 -2.60
N ARG A 123 0.71 -3.40 -1.62
CA ARG A 123 -0.11 -2.34 -1.05
C ARG A 123 0.81 -1.32 -0.38
N PRO A 124 0.48 -0.02 -0.46
CA PRO A 124 1.17 0.97 0.34
C PRO A 124 1.05 0.59 1.83
N ILE A 125 2.11 0.83 2.59
CA ILE A 125 2.01 0.89 4.05
C ILE A 125 1.12 2.10 4.34
N ASP A 126 -0.17 1.83 4.57
CA ASP A 126 -1.14 2.83 4.99
C ASP A 126 -0.54 3.49 6.24
N ARG A 127 -0.14 4.77 6.15
CA ARG A 127 0.22 5.59 7.32
C ARG A 127 -1.05 5.95 8.12
N ARG A 128 -1.94 4.98 8.33
CA ARG A 128 -2.88 5.09 9.44
C ARG A 128 -2.00 5.07 10.69
N PRO A 129 -2.19 5.99 11.65
CA PRO A 129 -1.60 5.84 12.97
C PRO A 129 -1.95 4.42 13.44
N GLY A 130 -0.94 3.56 13.59
CA GLY A 130 -1.16 2.25 14.17
C GLY A 130 -1.76 2.44 15.56
N PRO A 131 -2.52 1.46 16.07
CA PRO A 131 -2.84 1.45 17.49
C PRO A 131 -1.53 1.67 18.28
N PRO A 132 -1.54 2.50 19.34
CA PRO A 132 -0.34 2.76 20.13
C PRO A 132 0.29 1.44 20.56
N PRO A 133 1.63 1.36 20.62
CA PRO A 133 2.31 0.14 21.07
C PRO A 133 1.73 -0.28 22.43
N PRO A 134 1.48 -1.59 22.66
CA PRO A 134 1.04 -2.05 23.97
C PRO A 134 2.07 -1.59 25.01
N PRO A 135 1.62 -1.18 26.21
CA PRO A 135 2.54 -0.79 27.28
C PRO A 135 3.55 -1.91 27.51
N PRO A 136 4.85 -1.59 27.72
CA PRO A 136 5.81 -2.59 28.14
C PRO A 136 5.26 -3.20 29.44
N PHE A 137 5.17 -4.53 29.46
CA PHE A 137 4.61 -5.38 30.51
C PHE A 137 4.45 -4.67 31.86
N GLY A 138 3.21 -4.60 32.35
CA GLY A 138 2.96 -4.13 33.71
C GLY A 138 3.76 -4.96 34.70
N GLU A 139 4.55 -4.26 35.53
CA GLU A 139 4.93 -4.73 36.86
C GLU A 139 3.73 -4.69 37.80
#